data_AF-A0AAU9LCJ8-F1
#
_entry.id   AF-A0AAU9LCJ8-F1
#
_cell.length_a   1.000
_cell.length_b   1.000
_cell.length_c   1.000
_cell.angle_alpha   90.00
_cell.angle_beta   90.00
_cell.angle_gamma   90.00
#
_symmetry.space_group_name_H-M   'P 1'
#
loop_
_entity.id
_entity.type
_entity.pdbx_description
1 polymer ?
#
loop_
_entity_poly.entity_id
_entity_poly.type
_entity_poly.pdbx_seq_one_letter_code
_entity_poly.pdbx_strand_id
1 'polypeptide(L)'
;MVCFIQAGAMGALFAAVLLYPLDVVKTRRQVEVDNSNEEEHKTDDEFKVKALALRKKKEHNLLVAVWLVYRKEGMEGLFAGLSSKVIHTVLSNFAYFYWYSFLKTAVEKHSSMPITTSMSLLMASTAGALNMSMTLPLEMINTRAQIQSSEDEASDADGNEKEKEPRKRTMWGIANEIYAEDGLMSFWKGFIPSLVLVSNPSINYTIFDKLKLQLQQSKMVASNAKRASSLTALEAFLLAAIAKVVATIITYPIIRAKILIQAQKKQITEQQKSAHGYHHAEMGNSMVQVLRRIGELEGPRGYFKGCSAQLFNTVLKSALLVMTKEEITKYTMRVLFLLRRSAGPKAIETAIA
;
A
#
# COMPACT_ATOMS: atom_id res chain seq x y z
N MET A 1 12.43 -19.56 14.91
CA MET A 1 12.14 -18.15 14.53
C MET A 1 11.84 -17.99 13.03
N VAL A 2 12.61 -18.63 12.14
CA VAL A 2 12.42 -18.58 10.67
C VAL A 2 11.04 -19.07 10.21
N CYS A 3 10.52 -20.17 10.78
CA CYS A 3 9.21 -20.72 10.41
C CYS A 3 8.04 -19.75 10.72
N PHE A 4 8.12 -18.97 11.81
CA PHE A 4 7.12 -17.95 12.15
C PHE A 4 7.14 -16.74 11.21
N ILE A 5 8.33 -16.39 10.71
CA ILE A 5 8.50 -15.31 9.74
C ILE A 5 7.95 -15.73 8.36
N GLN A 6 8.21 -16.98 7.95
CA GLN A 6 7.65 -17.56 6.73
C GLN A 6 6.12 -17.66 6.80
N ALA A 7 5.57 -18.10 7.92
CA ALA A 7 4.13 -18.10 8.20
C ALA A 7 3.51 -16.71 8.09
N GLY A 8 4.15 -15.69 8.66
CA GLY A 8 3.70 -14.30 8.57
C GLY A 8 3.72 -13.76 7.13
N ALA A 9 4.77 -14.08 6.35
CA ALA A 9 4.89 -13.67 4.95
C ALA A 9 3.83 -14.34 4.06
N MET A 10 3.56 -15.64 4.26
CA MET A 10 2.50 -16.36 3.54
C MET A 10 1.12 -15.80 3.87
N GLY A 11 0.86 -15.49 5.14
CA GLY A 11 -0.41 -14.87 5.54
C GLY A 11 -0.60 -13.46 4.96
N ALA A 12 0.47 -12.66 4.91
CA ALA A 12 0.44 -11.34 4.28
C ALA A 12 0.22 -11.43 2.76
N LEU A 13 0.84 -12.38 2.08
CA LEU A 13 0.60 -12.66 0.66
C LEU A 13 -0.85 -13.07 0.41
N PHE A 14 -1.38 -14.00 1.21
CA PHE A 14 -2.77 -14.44 1.10
C PHE A 14 -3.76 -13.27 1.28
N ALA A 15 -3.56 -12.45 2.32
CA ALA A 15 -4.38 -11.26 2.54
C ALA A 15 -4.25 -10.24 1.39
N ALA A 16 -3.05 -10.08 0.81
CA ALA A 16 -2.83 -9.19 -0.32
C ALA A 16 -3.54 -9.65 -1.60
N VAL A 17 -3.60 -10.96 -1.87
CA VAL A 17 -4.35 -11.51 -3.02
C VAL A 17 -5.85 -11.36 -2.80
N LEU A 18 -6.34 -11.72 -1.61
CA LEU A 18 -7.77 -11.68 -1.30
C LEU A 18 -8.32 -10.24 -1.34
N LEU A 19 -7.55 -9.28 -0.83
CA LEU A 19 -7.93 -7.87 -0.80
C LEU A 19 -7.43 -7.06 -2.01
N TYR A 20 -6.87 -7.73 -3.02
CA TYR A 20 -6.36 -7.07 -4.22
C TYR A 20 -7.43 -6.24 -4.97
N PRO A 21 -8.69 -6.71 -5.11
CA PRO A 21 -9.77 -5.91 -5.69
C PRO A 21 -9.97 -4.55 -5.01
N LEU A 22 -9.82 -4.50 -3.68
CA LEU A 22 -9.95 -3.27 -2.89
C LEU A 22 -8.71 -2.37 -3.03
N ASP A 23 -7.53 -2.95 -3.24
CA ASP A 23 -6.32 -2.20 -3.56
C ASP A 23 -6.48 -1.46 -4.89
N VAL A 24 -7.00 -2.12 -5.93
CA VAL A 24 -7.25 -1.50 -7.25
C VAL A 24 -8.19 -0.30 -7.12
N VAL A 25 -9.35 -0.50 -6.49
CA VAL A 25 -10.36 0.57 -6.31
C VAL A 25 -9.81 1.73 -5.48
N LYS A 26 -9.06 1.42 -4.41
CA LYS A 26 -8.40 2.45 -3.59
C LYS A 26 -7.42 3.27 -4.43
N THR A 27 -6.53 2.62 -5.19
CA THR A 27 -5.50 3.30 -5.98
C THR A 27 -6.13 4.20 -7.04
N ARG A 28 -7.15 3.72 -7.76
CA ARG A 28 -7.87 4.54 -8.75
C ARG A 28 -8.51 5.78 -8.14
N ARG A 29 -9.17 5.61 -7.00
CA ARG A 29 -9.78 6.73 -6.27
C ARG A 29 -8.76 7.75 -5.74
N GLN A 30 -7.52 7.32 -5.48
CA GLN A 30 -6.43 8.22 -5.05
C GLN A 30 -5.87 9.04 -6.21
N VAL A 31 -5.90 8.49 -7.42
CA VAL A 31 -5.37 9.10 -8.65
C VAL A 31 -6.36 10.05 -9.31
N GLU A 32 -7.66 9.80 -9.15
CA GLU A 32 -8.71 10.65 -9.71
C GLU A 32 -8.55 12.10 -9.21
N VAL A 33 -8.24 13.02 -10.14
CA VAL A 33 -8.14 14.46 -9.86
C VAL A 33 -9.50 15.10 -10.11
N ASP A 34 -10.01 15.84 -9.14
CA ASP A 34 -11.31 16.50 -9.28
C ASP A 34 -11.16 17.84 -10.02
N ASN A 35 -11.47 17.86 -11.33
CA ASN A 35 -11.47 19.09 -12.15
C ASN A 35 -12.82 19.82 -12.09
N SER A 36 -13.64 19.56 -11.08
CA SER A 36 -14.99 20.14 -10.93
C SER A 36 -15.02 21.67 -11.03
N ASN A 37 -13.98 22.36 -10.56
CA ASN A 37 -13.87 23.82 -10.67
C ASN A 37 -13.74 24.31 -12.14
N GLU A 38 -13.21 23.48 -13.06
CA GLU A 38 -13.17 23.81 -14.50
C GLU A 38 -14.45 23.38 -15.24
N GLU A 39 -15.14 22.34 -14.76
CA GLU A 39 -16.38 21.82 -15.37
C GLU A 39 -17.64 22.59 -14.94
N GLU A 40 -17.71 23.08 -13.69
CA GLU A 40 -18.79 23.97 -13.22
C GLU A 40 -18.82 25.28 -14.01
N HIS A 41 -17.66 25.74 -14.50
CA HIS A 41 -17.58 26.94 -15.33
C HIS A 41 -17.97 26.72 -16.80
N LYS A 42 -18.11 25.47 -17.26
CA LYS A 42 -18.37 25.12 -18.67
C LYS A 42 -19.72 24.45 -18.94
N THR A 43 -20.44 24.02 -17.91
CA THR A 43 -21.63 23.17 -18.08
C THR A 43 -22.86 23.78 -17.41
N ASP A 44 -23.72 24.45 -18.18
CA ASP A 44 -24.94 25.12 -17.70
C ASP A 44 -26.09 24.14 -17.32
N ASP A 45 -25.91 22.83 -17.51
CA ASP A 45 -26.94 21.81 -17.27
C ASP A 45 -26.96 21.33 -15.80
N GLU A 46 -27.81 21.94 -14.97
CA GLU A 46 -28.01 21.58 -13.55
C GLU A 46 -28.32 20.06 -13.37
N PHE A 47 -28.98 19.45 -14.36
CA PHE A 47 -29.29 18.01 -14.38
C PHE A 47 -28.04 17.14 -14.53
N LYS A 48 -27.07 17.52 -15.37
CA LYS A 48 -25.81 16.79 -15.55
C LYS A 48 -24.92 16.91 -14.32
N VAL A 49 -24.86 18.10 -13.71
CA VAL A 49 -24.14 18.33 -12.44
C VAL A 49 -24.73 17.46 -11.32
N LYS A 50 -26.06 17.38 -11.23
CA LYS A 50 -26.75 16.56 -10.22
C LYS A 50 -26.60 15.06 -10.47
N ALA A 51 -26.60 14.63 -11.73
CA ALA A 51 -26.34 13.23 -12.13
C ALA A 51 -24.88 12.81 -11.88
N LEU A 52 -23.92 13.70 -12.15
CA LEU A 52 -22.50 13.54 -11.81
C LEU A 52 -22.29 13.48 -10.30
N ALA A 53 -22.91 14.39 -9.55
CA ALA A 53 -22.87 14.38 -8.09
C ALA A 53 -23.49 13.10 -7.49
N LEU A 54 -24.57 12.58 -8.09
CA LEU A 54 -25.18 11.29 -7.73
C LEU A 54 -24.28 10.10 -8.05
N ARG A 55 -23.59 10.10 -9.21
CA ARG A 55 -22.56 9.11 -9.55
C ARG A 55 -21.42 9.13 -8.52
N LYS A 56 -20.88 10.31 -8.23
CA LYS A 56 -19.85 10.53 -7.21
C LYS A 56 -20.29 10.01 -5.85
N LYS A 57 -21.52 10.33 -5.43
CA LYS A 57 -22.13 9.87 -4.17
C LYS A 57 -22.32 8.36 -4.12
N LYS A 58 -22.63 7.70 -5.25
CA LYS A 58 -22.75 6.25 -5.35
C LYS A 58 -21.38 5.54 -5.34
N GLU A 59 -20.35 6.21 -5.85
CA GLU A 59 -18.93 5.80 -5.79
C GLU A 59 -18.30 5.97 -4.41
N HIS A 60 -18.92 6.72 -3.49
CA HIS A 60 -18.41 6.83 -2.11
C HIS A 60 -18.38 5.48 -1.38
N ASN A 61 -19.30 4.57 -1.72
CA ASN A 61 -19.34 3.21 -1.17
C ASN A 61 -18.31 2.33 -1.86
N LEU A 62 -17.25 1.96 -1.14
CA LEU A 62 -16.13 1.17 -1.65
C LEU A 62 -16.59 -0.16 -2.29
N LEU A 63 -17.59 -0.82 -1.70
CA LEU A 63 -18.14 -2.08 -2.22
C LEU A 63 -18.91 -1.90 -3.53
N VAL A 64 -19.61 -0.76 -3.67
CA VAL A 64 -20.30 -0.42 -4.92
C VAL A 64 -19.28 -0.08 -6.00
N ALA A 65 -18.17 0.58 -5.65
CA ALA A 65 -17.07 0.82 -6.57
C ALA A 65 -16.40 -0.49 -7.03
N VAL A 66 -16.17 -1.46 -6.13
CA VAL A 66 -15.69 -2.80 -6.52
C VAL A 66 -16.67 -3.49 -7.47
N TRP A 67 -17.97 -3.46 -7.16
CA TRP A 67 -18.98 -4.06 -8.03
C TRP A 67 -19.09 -3.35 -9.40
N LEU A 68 -18.91 -2.03 -9.42
CA LEU A 68 -18.88 -1.25 -10.66
C LEU A 68 -17.69 -1.63 -11.52
N VAL A 69 -16.49 -1.75 -10.93
CA VAL A 69 -15.29 -2.22 -11.64
C VAL A 69 -15.49 -3.65 -12.14
N TYR A 70 -16.04 -4.54 -11.33
CA TYR A 70 -16.37 -5.92 -11.75
C TYR A 70 -17.30 -5.94 -12.96
N ARG A 71 -18.35 -5.12 -12.96
CA ARG A 71 -19.34 -5.09 -14.03
C ARG A 71 -18.80 -4.45 -15.32
N LYS A 72 -17.88 -3.50 -15.21
CA LYS A 72 -17.30 -2.78 -16.34
C LYS A 72 -16.12 -3.52 -16.97
N GLU A 73 -15.18 -3.98 -16.15
CA GLU A 73 -13.88 -4.50 -16.60
C GLU A 73 -13.70 -6.01 -16.33
N GLY A 74 -14.71 -6.64 -15.72
CA GLY A 74 -14.66 -8.06 -15.37
C GLY A 74 -13.64 -8.39 -14.28
N MET A 75 -13.26 -9.66 -14.25
CA MET A 75 -12.24 -10.18 -13.30
C MET A 75 -10.84 -9.68 -13.63
N GLU A 76 -10.54 -9.39 -14.90
CA GLU A 76 -9.22 -8.93 -15.32
C GLU A 76 -8.90 -7.53 -14.77
N GLY A 77 -9.88 -6.61 -14.74
CA GLY A 77 -9.71 -5.28 -14.14
C GLY A 77 -9.48 -5.30 -12.63
N LEU A 78 -10.21 -6.15 -11.89
CA LEU A 78 -10.06 -6.29 -10.43
C LEU A 78 -8.71 -6.86 -10.00
N PHE A 79 -8.06 -7.62 -10.88
CA PHE A 79 -6.75 -8.26 -10.62
C PHE A 79 -5.63 -7.69 -11.50
N ALA A 80 -5.85 -6.51 -12.09
CA ALA A 80 -4.86 -5.82 -12.90
C ALA A 80 -3.62 -5.47 -12.08
N GLY A 81 -2.48 -6.08 -12.42
CA GLY A 81 -1.21 -5.93 -11.71
C GLY A 81 -0.95 -6.95 -10.60
N LEU A 82 -1.84 -7.93 -10.36
CA LEU A 82 -1.66 -8.92 -9.29
C LEU A 82 -0.31 -9.66 -9.40
N SER A 83 0.07 -10.06 -10.63
CA SER A 83 1.35 -10.70 -10.89
C SER A 83 2.54 -9.81 -10.49
N SER A 84 2.50 -8.51 -10.81
CA SER A 84 3.49 -7.54 -10.33
C SER A 84 3.56 -7.53 -8.81
N LYS A 85 2.40 -7.49 -8.15
CA LYS A 85 2.32 -7.37 -6.70
C LYS A 85 2.93 -8.58 -6.00
N VAL A 86 2.66 -9.78 -6.50
CA VAL A 86 3.20 -11.02 -5.94
C VAL A 86 4.72 -11.04 -6.11
N ILE A 87 5.23 -10.77 -7.32
CA ILE A 87 6.68 -10.73 -7.58
C ILE A 87 7.35 -9.67 -6.71
N HIS A 88 6.79 -8.46 -6.66
CA HIS A 88 7.26 -7.38 -5.79
C HIS A 88 7.33 -7.82 -4.33
N THR A 89 6.30 -8.48 -3.82
CA THR A 89 6.24 -8.88 -2.40
C THR A 89 7.28 -9.95 -2.08
N VAL A 90 7.46 -10.93 -2.95
CA VAL A 90 8.50 -11.97 -2.79
C VAL A 90 9.88 -11.34 -2.85
N LEU A 91 10.15 -10.50 -3.86
CA LEU A 91 11.44 -9.82 -4.02
C LEU A 91 11.75 -8.90 -2.85
N SER A 92 10.77 -8.13 -2.39
CA SER A 92 10.93 -7.21 -1.27
C SER A 92 11.22 -7.93 0.04
N ASN A 93 10.57 -9.07 0.30
CA ASN A 93 10.85 -9.84 1.49
C ASN A 93 12.27 -10.40 1.44
N PHE A 94 12.67 -10.97 0.30
CA PHE A 94 14.01 -11.51 0.11
C PHE A 94 15.08 -10.42 0.26
N ALA A 95 14.95 -9.30 -0.45
CA ALA A 95 15.92 -8.21 -0.42
C ALA A 95 16.01 -7.57 0.97
N TYR A 96 14.89 -7.39 1.68
CA TYR A 96 14.91 -6.90 3.05
C TYR A 96 15.71 -7.82 3.99
N PHE A 97 15.45 -9.14 3.97
CA PHE A 97 16.20 -10.07 4.82
C PHE A 97 17.67 -10.17 4.44
N TYR A 98 17.98 -10.09 3.14
CA TYR A 98 19.35 -10.07 2.65
C TYR A 98 20.10 -8.83 3.18
N TRP A 99 19.56 -7.63 2.97
CA TRP A 99 20.19 -6.39 3.42
C TRP A 99 20.28 -6.29 4.94
N TYR A 100 19.22 -6.72 5.65
CA TYR A 100 19.23 -6.76 7.10
C TYR A 100 20.32 -7.72 7.64
N SER A 101 20.44 -8.92 7.06
CA SER A 101 21.46 -9.89 7.47
C SER A 101 22.86 -9.39 7.12
N PHE A 102 23.06 -8.79 5.95
CA PHE A 102 24.34 -8.21 5.55
C PHE A 102 24.78 -7.10 6.52
N LEU A 103 23.89 -6.15 6.83
CA LEU A 103 24.17 -5.06 7.76
C LEU A 103 24.43 -5.58 9.18
N LYS A 104 23.63 -6.56 9.63
CA LYS A 104 23.81 -7.19 10.93
C LYS A 104 25.19 -7.84 11.06
N THR A 105 25.59 -8.67 10.09
CA THR A 105 26.90 -9.33 10.08
C THR A 105 28.04 -8.31 10.00
N ALA A 106 27.89 -7.23 9.23
CA ALA A 106 28.89 -6.16 9.14
C ALA A 106 29.08 -5.45 10.49
N VAL A 107 27.99 -5.18 11.20
CA VAL A 107 28.02 -4.55 12.53
C VAL A 107 28.59 -5.47 13.59
N GLU A 108 28.19 -6.74 13.62
CA GLU A 108 28.71 -7.75 14.56
C GLU A 108 30.21 -8.01 14.33
N LYS A 109 30.69 -7.90 13.08
CA LYS A 109 32.12 -8.03 12.76
C LYS A 109 32.96 -6.84 13.23
N HIS A 110 32.36 -5.64 13.32
CA HIS A 110 33.08 -4.41 13.67
C HIS A 110 32.86 -3.95 15.11
N SER A 111 31.89 -4.53 15.83
CA SER A 111 31.58 -4.16 17.21
C SER A 111 31.47 -5.40 18.09
N SER A 112 32.28 -5.45 19.16
CA SER A 112 32.17 -6.48 20.21
C SER A 112 31.07 -6.19 21.24
N MET A 113 30.28 -5.12 21.04
CA MET A 113 29.18 -4.75 21.95
C MET A 113 27.83 -5.30 21.46
N PRO A 114 26.90 -5.62 22.38
CA PRO A 114 25.55 -6.04 22.01
C PRO A 114 24.84 -4.93 21.21
N ILE A 115 24.12 -5.32 20.17
CA ILE A 115 23.42 -4.42 19.25
C ILE A 115 22.42 -3.57 20.05
N THR A 116 22.70 -2.26 20.17
CA THR A 116 21.82 -1.31 20.86
C THR A 116 20.58 -1.01 20.00
N THR A 117 19.45 -0.67 20.63
CA THR A 117 18.17 -0.37 19.95
C THR A 117 18.31 0.71 18.86
N SER A 118 19.13 1.74 19.09
CA SER A 118 19.42 2.78 18.09
C SER A 118 20.14 2.24 16.86
N MET A 119 21.10 1.33 17.05
CA MET A 119 21.85 0.71 15.96
C MET A 119 20.97 -0.26 15.15
N SER A 120 20.11 -1.02 15.82
CA SER A 120 19.06 -1.83 15.16
C SER A 120 18.12 -0.97 14.31
N LEU A 121 17.75 0.22 14.79
CA LEU A 121 16.87 1.13 14.06
C LEU A 121 17.57 1.69 12.80
N LEU A 122 18.85 2.06 12.91
CA LEU A 122 19.65 2.53 11.78
C LEU A 122 19.84 1.42 10.74
N MET A 123 20.19 0.21 11.17
CA MET A 123 20.30 -0.94 10.26
C MET A 123 18.97 -1.24 9.55
N ALA A 124 17.86 -1.25 10.28
CA ALA A 124 16.53 -1.46 9.70
C ALA A 124 16.16 -0.36 8.70
N SER A 125 16.50 0.89 8.99
CA SER A 125 16.24 2.03 8.10
C SER A 125 17.08 1.96 6.82
N THR A 126 18.37 1.66 6.94
CA THR A 126 19.28 1.49 5.78
C THR A 126 18.88 0.27 4.93
N ALA A 127 18.55 -0.86 5.56
CA ALA A 127 18.02 -2.03 4.86
C ALA A 127 16.72 -1.69 4.12
N GLY A 128 15.84 -0.90 4.74
CA GLY A 128 14.60 -0.43 4.12
C GLY A 128 14.84 0.44 2.90
N ALA A 129 15.79 1.39 2.97
CA ALA A 129 16.16 2.24 1.86
C ALA A 129 16.77 1.45 0.68
N LEU A 130 17.69 0.51 0.97
CA LEU A 130 18.28 -0.36 -0.04
C LEU A 130 17.24 -1.29 -0.69
N ASN A 131 16.32 -1.83 0.12
CA ASN A 131 15.20 -2.61 -0.37
C ASN A 131 14.29 -1.78 -1.30
N MET A 132 13.97 -0.54 -0.92
CA MET A 132 13.20 0.37 -1.78
C MET A 132 13.89 0.59 -3.13
N SER A 133 15.20 0.85 -3.14
CA SER A 133 15.95 1.04 -4.40
C SER A 133 15.79 -0.13 -5.37
N MET A 134 15.68 -1.38 -4.87
CA MET A 134 15.47 -2.57 -5.71
C MET A 134 14.00 -2.82 -6.08
N THR A 135 13.06 -2.44 -5.21
CA THR A 135 11.65 -2.84 -5.32
C THR A 135 10.77 -1.78 -6.00
N LEU A 136 11.20 -0.53 -6.01
CA LEU A 136 10.46 0.58 -6.61
C LEU A 136 10.08 0.39 -8.08
N PRO A 137 10.92 -0.18 -8.97
CA PRO A 137 10.52 -0.43 -10.35
C PRO A 137 9.28 -1.33 -10.46
N LEU A 138 9.20 -2.40 -9.66
CA LEU A 138 8.04 -3.28 -9.63
C LEU A 138 6.83 -2.63 -8.96
N GLU A 139 7.06 -1.80 -7.94
CA GLU A 139 5.99 -1.02 -7.31
C GLU A 139 5.37 -0.03 -8.30
N MET A 140 6.20 0.62 -9.13
CA MET A 140 5.73 1.53 -10.18
C MET A 140 4.93 0.80 -11.25
N ILE A 141 5.42 -0.34 -11.75
CA ILE A 141 4.67 -1.15 -12.73
C ILE A 141 3.34 -1.60 -12.13
N ASN A 142 3.33 -2.06 -10.88
CA ASN A 142 2.09 -2.43 -10.19
C ASN A 142 1.11 -1.24 -10.11
N THR A 143 1.60 -0.07 -9.72
CA THR A 143 0.75 1.12 -9.56
C THR A 143 0.14 1.54 -10.90
N ARG A 144 0.92 1.54 -11.98
CA ARG A 144 0.40 1.82 -13.33
C ARG A 144 -0.59 0.77 -13.82
N ALA A 145 -0.33 -0.51 -13.55
CA ALA A 145 -1.26 -1.59 -13.90
C ALA A 145 -2.63 -1.43 -13.21
N GLN A 146 -2.66 -0.95 -11.96
CA GLN A 146 -3.90 -0.72 -11.21
C GLN A 146 -4.74 0.45 -11.74
N ILE A 147 -4.11 1.40 -12.43
CA ILE A 147 -4.75 2.64 -12.92
C ILE A 147 -5.17 2.49 -14.38
N GLN A 148 -4.35 1.85 -15.20
CA GLN A 148 -4.50 1.83 -16.66
C GLN A 148 -5.85 1.24 -17.12
N SER A 149 -6.39 0.27 -16.41
CA SER A 149 -7.70 -0.33 -16.71
C SER A 149 -8.87 0.66 -16.64
N SER A 150 -8.70 1.82 -16.01
CA SER A 150 -9.67 2.92 -16.03
C SER A 150 -9.47 3.94 -17.16
N GLU A 151 -8.26 4.03 -17.73
CA GLU A 151 -7.93 4.99 -18.80
C GLU A 151 -8.29 4.45 -20.18
N ASP A 152 -8.01 3.17 -20.45
CA ASP A 152 -8.26 2.56 -21.76
C ASP A 152 -9.78 2.62 -22.13
N GLU A 153 -10.69 2.60 -21.15
CA GLU A 153 -12.15 2.70 -21.36
C GLU A 153 -12.70 4.15 -21.39
N ALA A 154 -12.01 5.12 -20.77
CA ALA A 154 -12.41 6.54 -20.89
C ALA A 154 -12.26 7.04 -22.33
N SER A 155 -11.32 6.45 -23.08
CA SER A 155 -11.16 6.65 -24.52
C SER A 155 -12.23 5.96 -25.37
N ASP A 156 -12.85 4.87 -24.89
CA ASP A 156 -13.85 4.10 -25.66
C ASP A 156 -15.27 4.67 -25.54
N ALA A 157 -15.53 5.50 -24.52
CA ALA A 157 -16.82 6.18 -24.35
C ALA A 157 -17.03 7.38 -25.30
N ASP A 158 -15.99 7.84 -25.99
CA ASP A 158 -16.03 8.97 -26.94
C ASP A 158 -16.04 8.48 -28.38
N GLY A 159 -17.14 7.83 -28.81
CA GLY A 159 -17.68 7.73 -30.18
C GLY A 159 -16.79 7.33 -31.37
N ASN A 160 -15.49 7.13 -31.21
CA ASN A 160 -14.57 6.77 -32.27
C ASN A 160 -14.41 5.24 -32.26
N GLU A 161 -15.18 4.59 -33.13
CA GLU A 161 -15.04 3.19 -33.53
C GLU A 161 -13.67 2.94 -34.20
N LYS A 162 -12.58 3.08 -33.46
CA LYS A 162 -11.34 2.40 -33.79
C LYS A 162 -11.25 1.23 -32.84
N GLU A 163 -11.53 0.03 -33.36
CA GLU A 163 -11.13 -1.25 -32.78
C GLU A 163 -9.66 -1.18 -32.36
N LYS A 164 -9.40 -0.70 -31.15
CA LYS A 164 -8.16 -1.00 -30.45
C LYS A 164 -8.57 -2.14 -29.55
N GLU A 165 -8.13 -3.34 -29.91
CA GLU A 165 -8.24 -4.49 -29.02
C GLU A 165 -7.92 -4.08 -27.58
N PRO A 166 -8.64 -4.62 -26.58
CA PRO A 166 -8.30 -4.38 -25.18
C PRO A 166 -6.87 -4.84 -24.99
N ARG A 167 -5.92 -3.90 -25.05
CA ARG A 167 -4.50 -4.21 -25.04
C ARG A 167 -4.25 -4.76 -23.65
N LYS A 168 -4.20 -6.10 -23.54
CA LYS A 168 -3.62 -6.81 -22.40
C LYS A 168 -2.15 -6.39 -22.34
N ARG A 169 -1.88 -5.22 -21.77
CA ARG A 169 -0.52 -4.75 -21.57
C ARG A 169 0.04 -5.62 -20.47
N THR A 170 0.80 -6.62 -20.91
CA THR A 170 1.62 -7.43 -20.03
C THR A 170 2.52 -6.52 -19.20
N MET A 171 3.00 -7.05 -18.08
CA MET A 171 4.02 -6.42 -17.24
C MET A 171 5.15 -5.75 -18.04
N TRP A 172 5.54 -6.40 -19.14
CA TRP A 172 6.58 -5.93 -20.06
C TRP A 172 6.14 -4.73 -20.90
N GLY A 173 4.89 -4.70 -21.35
CA GLY A 173 4.34 -3.54 -22.07
C GLY A 173 4.34 -2.28 -21.20
N ILE A 174 3.94 -2.41 -19.93
CA ILE A 174 3.96 -1.30 -18.97
C ILE A 174 5.40 -0.86 -18.67
N ALA A 175 6.33 -1.80 -18.50
CA ALA A 175 7.74 -1.49 -18.29
C ALA A 175 8.34 -0.73 -19.50
N ASN A 176 8.05 -1.17 -20.72
CA ASN A 176 8.51 -0.47 -21.93
C ASN A 176 7.93 0.93 -22.06
N GLU A 177 6.66 1.14 -21.69
CA GLU A 177 6.03 2.47 -21.64
C GLU A 177 6.73 3.38 -20.62
N ILE A 178 6.98 2.89 -19.40
CA ILE A 178 7.71 3.64 -18.37
C ILE A 178 9.11 4.03 -18.87
N TYR A 179 9.80 3.10 -19.54
CA TYR A 179 11.13 3.33 -20.09
C TYR A 179 11.11 4.33 -21.26
N ALA A 180 10.07 4.31 -22.10
CA ALA A 180 9.95 5.24 -23.20
C ALA A 180 9.80 6.70 -22.73
N GLU A 181 9.18 6.95 -21.57
CA GLU A 181 8.86 8.30 -21.09
C GLU A 181 10.07 9.18 -20.73
N ASP A 182 10.90 8.73 -19.79
CA ASP A 182 12.10 9.43 -19.30
C ASP A 182 13.27 8.46 -19.07
N GLY A 183 13.25 7.30 -19.74
CA GLY A 183 14.28 6.27 -19.60
C GLY A 183 14.24 5.54 -18.25
N LEU A 184 15.42 5.14 -17.79
CA LEU A 184 15.58 4.31 -16.60
C LEU A 184 15.17 5.03 -15.31
N MET A 185 15.33 6.36 -15.23
CA MET A 185 15.02 7.12 -14.02
C MET A 185 13.52 7.17 -13.71
N SER A 186 12.66 6.95 -14.72
CA SER A 186 11.21 6.86 -14.53
C SER A 186 10.82 5.87 -13.46
N PHE A 187 11.47 4.70 -13.41
CA PHE A 187 11.16 3.61 -12.47
C PHE A 187 11.33 3.98 -10.98
N TRP A 188 12.10 5.03 -10.70
CA TRP A 188 12.33 5.56 -9.35
C TRP A 188 11.51 6.81 -9.05
N LYS A 189 10.55 7.18 -9.91
CA LYS A 189 9.55 8.22 -9.60
C LYS A 189 8.79 7.81 -8.33
N GLY A 190 8.83 8.70 -7.33
CA GLY A 190 8.27 8.41 -6.00
C GLY A 190 9.28 7.88 -4.97
N PHE A 191 10.59 7.85 -5.28
CA PHE A 191 11.64 7.48 -4.31
C PHE A 191 11.63 8.40 -3.07
N ILE A 192 11.65 9.73 -3.27
CA ILE A 192 11.64 10.72 -2.18
C ILE A 192 10.40 10.57 -1.27
N PRO A 193 9.15 10.57 -1.76
CA PRO A 193 8.01 10.36 -0.88
C PRO A 193 8.03 8.97 -0.23
N SER A 194 8.58 7.95 -0.89
CA SER A 194 8.74 6.62 -0.27
C SER A 194 9.70 6.65 0.93
N LEU A 195 10.82 7.37 0.84
CA LEU A 195 11.74 7.56 1.98
C LEU A 195 11.05 8.28 3.15
N VAL A 196 10.27 9.34 2.87
CA VAL A 196 9.52 10.02 3.93
C VAL A 196 8.49 9.08 4.56
N LEU A 197 7.88 8.20 3.76
CA LEU A 197 6.91 7.20 4.22
C LEU A 197 7.54 6.06 5.05
N VAL A 198 8.86 5.90 5.06
CA VAL A 198 9.55 4.98 6.01
C VAL A 198 9.31 5.42 7.47
N SER A 199 8.95 6.68 7.71
CA SER A 199 8.52 7.15 9.03
C SER A 199 7.14 6.62 9.48
N ASN A 200 6.29 6.15 8.57
CA ASN A 200 4.92 5.70 8.91
C ASN A 200 4.91 4.57 9.96
N PRO A 201 5.70 3.48 9.82
CA PRO A 201 5.86 2.49 10.88
C PRO A 201 6.33 3.08 12.21
N SER A 202 7.29 4.01 12.20
CA SER A 202 7.81 4.64 13.43
C SER A 202 6.74 5.45 14.16
N ILE A 203 5.93 6.22 13.42
CA ILE A 203 4.78 6.96 13.97
C ILE A 203 3.76 5.97 14.55
N ASN A 204 3.43 4.92 13.80
CA ASN A 204 2.49 3.89 14.25
C ASN A 204 2.95 3.20 15.54
N TYR A 205 4.20 2.74 15.62
CA TYR A 205 4.72 2.09 16.84
C TYR A 205 4.80 3.06 18.02
N THR A 206 5.20 4.31 17.79
CA THR A 206 5.25 5.32 18.86
C THR A 206 3.86 5.57 19.45
N ILE A 207 2.84 5.72 18.60
CA ILE A 207 1.45 5.91 19.06
C ILE A 207 0.95 4.64 19.75
N PHE A 208 1.22 3.47 19.19
CA PHE A 208 0.85 2.19 19.80
C PHE A 208 1.46 2.02 21.20
N ASP A 209 2.75 2.29 21.36
CA ASP A 209 3.44 2.16 22.65
C ASP A 209 2.90 3.17 23.67
N LYS A 210 2.63 4.42 23.26
CA LYS A 210 2.00 5.41 24.15
C LYS A 210 0.60 4.97 24.60
N LEU A 211 -0.26 4.55 23.67
CA LEU A 211 -1.61 4.08 24.00
C LEU A 211 -1.59 2.83 24.88
N LYS A 212 -0.66 1.92 24.58
CA LYS A 212 -0.42 0.71 25.36
C LYS A 212 -0.03 1.03 26.81
N LEU A 213 0.93 1.94 27.01
CA LEU A 213 1.36 2.37 28.33
C LEU A 213 0.23 3.04 29.11
N GLN A 214 -0.54 3.93 28.48
CA GLN A 214 -1.67 4.60 29.11
C GLN A 214 -2.76 3.62 29.55
N LEU A 215 -3.10 2.63 28.72
CA LEU A 215 -4.10 1.62 29.08
C LEU A 215 -3.61 0.71 30.21
N GLN A 216 -2.34 0.29 30.17
CA GLN A 216 -1.74 -0.51 31.24
C GLN A 216 -1.70 0.26 32.57
N GLN A 217 -1.34 1.54 32.54
CA GLN A 217 -1.38 2.41 33.73
C GLN A 217 -2.81 2.58 34.26
N SER A 218 -3.78 2.79 33.38
CA SER A 218 -5.19 2.95 33.77
C SER A 218 -5.74 1.68 34.45
N LYS A 219 -5.39 0.49 33.94
CA LYS A 219 -5.77 -0.79 34.55
C LYS A 219 -5.08 -1.04 35.89
N MET A 220 -3.81 -0.65 36.01
CA MET A 220 -3.06 -0.74 37.28
C MET A 220 -3.72 0.07 38.40
N VAL A 221 -4.15 1.29 38.07
CA VAL A 221 -4.87 2.16 39.01
C VAL A 221 -6.25 1.59 39.34
N ALA A 222 -6.98 1.10 38.35
CA ALA A 222 -8.33 0.56 38.55
C ALA A 222 -8.35 -0.75 39.36
N SER A 223 -7.35 -1.63 39.20
CA SER A 223 -7.31 -2.93 39.88
C SER A 223 -6.44 -2.93 41.14
N ASN A 224 -5.89 -1.79 41.55
CA ASN A 224 -4.95 -1.66 42.69
C ASN A 224 -3.81 -2.70 42.68
N ALA A 225 -3.39 -3.16 41.49
CA ALA A 225 -2.45 -4.26 41.34
C ALA A 225 -1.01 -3.75 41.24
N LYS A 226 -0.07 -4.48 41.86
CA LYS A 226 1.38 -4.19 41.78
C LYS A 226 2.00 -4.52 40.41
N ARG A 227 1.27 -5.16 39.48
CA ARG A 227 1.81 -5.62 38.19
C ARG A 227 0.83 -5.43 37.05
N ALA A 228 1.31 -4.87 35.92
CA ALA A 228 0.48 -4.56 34.76
C ALA A 228 -0.17 -5.83 34.22
N SER A 229 -1.50 -5.82 34.06
CA SER A 229 -2.21 -6.90 33.38
C SER A 229 -1.70 -7.01 31.95
N SER A 230 -1.49 -8.23 31.45
CA SER A 230 -1.29 -8.46 30.02
C SER A 230 -2.53 -7.97 29.25
N LEU A 231 -2.30 -7.36 28.09
CA LEU A 231 -3.38 -6.92 27.21
C LEU A 231 -4.06 -8.13 26.60
N THR A 232 -5.38 -8.11 26.55
CA THR A 232 -6.12 -9.08 25.75
C THR A 232 -5.80 -8.87 24.26
N ALA A 233 -5.85 -9.93 23.46
CA ALA A 233 -5.59 -9.86 22.02
C ALA A 233 -6.45 -8.80 21.31
N LEU A 234 -7.72 -8.68 21.70
CA LEU A 234 -8.65 -7.68 21.18
C LEU A 234 -8.23 -6.24 21.53
N GLU A 235 -7.77 -6.00 22.76
CA GLU A 235 -7.29 -4.68 23.17
C GLU A 235 -6.03 -4.28 22.41
N ALA A 236 -5.07 -5.20 22.30
CA ALA A 236 -3.86 -4.97 21.51
C ALA A 236 -4.19 -4.70 20.04
N PHE A 237 -5.18 -5.41 19.48
CA PHE A 237 -5.66 -5.18 18.12
C PHE A 237 -6.31 -3.80 17.95
N LEU A 238 -7.23 -3.41 18.84
CA LEU A 238 -7.89 -2.10 18.78
C LEU A 238 -6.89 -0.95 18.92
N LEU A 239 -5.95 -1.06 19.87
CA LEU A 239 -4.88 -0.08 20.04
C LEU A 239 -4.00 0.02 18.79
N ALA A 240 -3.63 -1.12 18.19
CA ALA A 240 -2.87 -1.16 16.95
C ALA A 240 -3.65 -0.55 15.77
N ALA A 241 -4.96 -0.80 15.69
CA ALA A 241 -5.82 -0.24 14.66
C ALA A 241 -5.94 1.28 14.79
N ILE A 242 -6.17 1.81 15.99
CA ILE A 242 -6.23 3.25 16.26
C ILE A 242 -4.89 3.91 15.92
N ALA A 243 -3.78 3.33 16.39
CA ALA A 243 -2.44 3.82 16.09
C ALA A 243 -2.20 3.88 14.58
N LYS A 244 -2.63 2.84 13.84
CA LYS A 244 -2.48 2.78 12.39
C LYS A 244 -3.34 3.81 11.67
N VAL A 245 -4.57 4.04 12.12
CA VAL A 245 -5.46 5.08 11.58
C VAL A 245 -4.84 6.46 11.74
N VAL A 246 -4.39 6.80 12.96
CA VAL A 246 -3.78 8.12 13.24
C VAL A 246 -2.50 8.31 12.42
N ALA A 247 -1.60 7.32 12.41
CA ALA A 247 -0.38 7.39 11.60
C ALA A 247 -0.68 7.54 10.10
N THR A 248 -1.73 6.85 9.62
CA THR A 248 -2.18 6.94 8.22
C THR A 248 -2.72 8.32 7.89
N ILE A 249 -3.54 8.93 8.75
CA ILE A 249 -4.08 10.28 8.53
C ILE A 249 -2.96 11.30 8.45
N ILE A 250 -1.99 11.26 9.37
CA ILE A 250 -0.84 12.18 9.41
C ILE A 250 -0.01 12.07 8.12
N THR A 251 0.23 10.85 7.64
CA THR A 251 1.07 10.61 6.47
C THR A 251 0.30 10.60 5.14
N TYR A 252 -1.03 10.74 5.19
CA TYR A 252 -1.90 10.57 4.03
C TYR A 252 -1.58 11.48 2.86
N PRO A 253 -1.30 12.80 3.05
CA PRO A 253 -0.96 13.69 1.94
C PRO A 253 0.25 13.19 1.13
N ILE A 254 1.23 12.59 1.81
CA ILE A 254 2.44 12.05 1.19
C ILE A 254 2.14 10.73 0.47
N ILE A 255 1.29 9.88 1.06
CA ILE A 255 0.82 8.65 0.41
C ILE A 255 0.13 8.99 -0.91
N ARG A 256 -0.76 9.99 -0.90
CA ARG A 256 -1.45 10.44 -2.10
C ARG A 256 -0.47 11.00 -3.12
N ALA A 257 0.45 11.89 -2.71
CA ALA A 257 1.45 12.45 -3.60
C ALA A 257 2.33 11.36 -4.26
N LYS A 258 2.72 10.33 -3.51
CA LYS A 258 3.46 9.17 -4.06
C LYS A 258 2.69 8.50 -5.18
N ILE A 259 1.42 8.16 -4.94
CA ILE A 259 0.58 7.44 -5.90
C ILE A 259 0.34 8.29 -7.15
N LEU A 260 0.12 9.59 -6.99
CA LEU A 260 -0.04 10.54 -8.09
C LEU A 260 1.23 10.64 -8.94
N ILE A 261 2.42 10.70 -8.33
CA ILE A 261 3.71 10.69 -9.05
C ILE A 261 3.92 9.38 -9.84
N GLN A 262 3.55 8.24 -9.25
CA GLN A 262 3.68 6.94 -9.90
C GLN A 262 2.65 6.72 -11.01
N ALA A 263 1.50 7.39 -10.90
CA ALA A 263 0.42 7.40 -11.88
C ALA A 263 0.74 8.24 -13.12
N GLN A 264 1.49 9.33 -12.97
CA GLN A 264 1.81 10.24 -14.07
C GLN A 264 2.47 9.49 -15.24
N LYS A 265 1.83 9.58 -16.41
CA LYS A 265 2.44 9.27 -17.70
C LYS A 265 2.92 10.58 -18.31
N LYS A 266 4.23 10.72 -18.57
CA LYS A 266 4.71 11.86 -19.33
C LYS A 266 4.33 11.64 -20.80
N GLN A 267 3.50 12.49 -21.38
CA GLN A 267 3.17 12.36 -22.80
C GLN A 267 4.42 12.67 -23.63
N ILE A 268 5.05 11.63 -24.17
CA ILE A 268 5.97 11.75 -25.28
C ILE A 268 5.11 12.08 -26.49
N THR A 269 4.91 13.35 -26.81
CA THR A 269 4.69 13.90 -28.17
C THR A 269 4.26 15.36 -28.06
N GLU A 270 5.12 16.25 -28.55
CA GLU A 270 4.95 17.70 -28.70
C GLU A 270 3.85 18.13 -29.70
N GLN A 271 3.00 17.22 -30.18
CA GLN A 271 1.98 17.50 -31.20
C GLN A 271 0.76 16.58 -31.05
N GLN A 272 -0.08 16.83 -30.06
CA GLN A 272 -1.54 16.70 -30.20
C GLN A 272 -2.22 17.39 -29.02
N LYS A 273 -2.49 18.69 -29.19
CA LYS A 273 -3.58 19.36 -28.48
C LYS A 273 -4.88 18.72 -28.98
N SER A 274 -5.26 17.57 -28.45
CA SER A 274 -6.60 17.04 -28.63
C SER A 274 -7.53 17.84 -27.72
N ALA A 275 -8.39 18.63 -28.35
CA ALA A 275 -9.52 19.26 -27.72
C ALA A 275 -10.46 18.16 -27.21
N HIS A 276 -10.85 18.25 -25.94
CA HIS A 276 -11.75 17.34 -25.20
C HIS A 276 -11.14 16.00 -24.75
N GLY A 277 -11.04 15.85 -23.42
CA GLY A 277 -10.60 14.63 -22.75
C GLY A 277 -9.76 14.93 -21.53
N TYR A 278 -10.38 14.92 -20.35
CA TYR A 278 -9.81 14.97 -18.99
C TYR A 278 -8.31 15.32 -18.90
N HIS A 279 -8.01 16.60 -18.64
CA HIS A 279 -6.67 17.02 -18.27
C HIS A 279 -6.22 16.31 -16.99
N HIS A 280 -5.45 15.23 -17.11
CA HIS A 280 -4.48 14.91 -16.08
C HIS A 280 -3.44 16.02 -16.09
N ALA A 281 -3.71 17.10 -15.35
CA ALA A 281 -2.77 18.19 -15.16
C ALA A 281 -1.43 17.59 -14.74
N GLU A 282 -0.35 17.91 -15.48
CA GLU A 282 1.00 17.51 -15.09
C GLU A 282 1.27 18.02 -13.66
N MET A 283 1.11 17.15 -12.66
CA MET A 283 1.36 17.49 -11.25
C MET A 283 2.83 17.81 -10.94
N GLY A 284 3.74 17.69 -11.92
CA GLY A 284 5.16 17.96 -11.79
C GLY A 284 5.96 16.75 -11.32
N ASN A 285 7.29 16.82 -11.45
CA ASN A 285 8.21 15.73 -11.13
C ASN A 285 8.63 15.68 -9.65
N SER A 286 8.31 16.74 -8.89
CA SER A 286 8.69 16.88 -7.49
C SER A 286 7.49 16.69 -6.56
N MET A 287 7.72 16.01 -5.42
CA MET A 287 6.74 15.84 -4.35
C MET A 287 6.10 17.18 -3.92
N VAL A 288 6.90 18.25 -3.84
CA VAL A 288 6.42 19.57 -3.43
C VAL A 288 5.51 20.19 -4.49
N GLN A 289 5.82 20.00 -5.78
CA GLN A 289 4.99 20.48 -6.89
C GLN A 289 3.63 19.78 -6.89
N VAL A 290 3.65 18.45 -6.71
CA VAL A 290 2.43 17.63 -6.65
C VAL A 290 1.56 18.04 -5.47
N LEU A 291 2.15 18.21 -4.28
CA LEU A 291 1.43 18.67 -3.09
C LEU A 291 0.85 20.08 -3.28
N ARG A 292 1.59 20.99 -3.91
CA ARG A 292 1.11 22.34 -4.21
C ARG A 292 -0.06 22.29 -5.20
N ARG A 293 0.06 21.54 -6.29
CA ARG A 293 -0.99 21.35 -7.30
C ARG A 293 -2.26 20.74 -6.72
N ILE A 294 -2.15 19.77 -5.81
CA ILE A 294 -3.32 19.24 -5.10
C ILE A 294 -4.06 20.35 -4.37
N GLY A 295 -3.32 21.21 -3.64
CA GLY A 295 -3.90 22.32 -2.91
C GLY A 295 -4.53 23.38 -3.81
N GLU A 296 -3.93 23.65 -4.97
CA GLU A 296 -4.42 24.62 -5.96
C GLU A 296 -5.65 24.10 -6.71
N LEU A 297 -5.69 22.82 -7.10
CA LEU A 297 -6.78 22.25 -7.92
C LEU A 297 -7.98 21.80 -7.09
N GLU A 298 -7.75 21.10 -5.98
CA GLU A 298 -8.80 20.43 -5.20
C GLU A 298 -9.02 21.05 -3.81
N GLY A 299 -8.18 22.00 -3.42
CA GLY A 299 -8.21 22.60 -2.09
C GLY A 299 -7.80 21.64 -0.96
N PRO A 300 -8.05 22.02 0.31
CA PRO A 300 -7.59 21.27 1.48
C PRO A 300 -8.23 19.88 1.63
N ARG A 301 -9.43 19.67 1.07
CA ARG A 301 -10.10 18.36 1.08
C ARG A 301 -9.49 17.39 0.08
N GLY A 302 -8.87 17.89 -0.98
CA GLY A 302 -8.19 17.09 -2.00
C GLY A 302 -7.09 16.19 -1.45
N TYR A 303 -6.30 16.68 -0.48
CA TYR A 303 -5.24 15.89 0.14
C TYR A 303 -5.74 14.57 0.74
N PHE A 304 -7.01 14.51 1.17
CA PHE A 304 -7.62 13.36 1.82
C PHE A 304 -8.54 12.54 0.90
N LYS A 305 -8.53 12.79 -0.42
CA LYS A 305 -9.31 12.00 -1.39
C LYS A 305 -8.85 10.53 -1.38
N GLY A 306 -9.79 9.61 -1.18
CA GLY A 306 -9.52 8.17 -1.01
C GLY A 306 -9.11 7.74 0.40
N CYS A 307 -9.07 8.65 1.39
CA CYS A 307 -8.60 8.31 2.74
C CYS A 307 -9.51 7.27 3.42
N SER A 308 -10.84 7.40 3.27
CA SER A 308 -11.78 6.40 3.79
C SER A 308 -11.57 5.01 3.19
N ALA A 309 -11.33 4.93 1.88
CA ALA A 309 -11.00 3.69 1.18
C ALA A 309 -9.70 3.07 1.72
N GLN A 310 -8.69 3.91 1.96
CA GLN A 310 -7.43 3.48 2.53
C GLN A 310 -7.58 2.96 3.97
N LEU A 311 -8.31 3.66 4.83
CA LEU A 311 -8.53 3.26 6.21
C LEU A 311 -9.29 1.94 6.28
N PHE A 312 -10.38 1.80 5.51
CA PHE A 312 -11.15 0.56 5.43
C PHE A 312 -10.29 -0.62 5.00
N ASN A 313 -9.53 -0.44 3.91
CA ASN A 313 -8.63 -1.47 3.39
C ASN A 313 -7.52 -1.82 4.41
N THR A 314 -6.99 -0.83 5.13
CA THR A 314 -5.95 -1.06 6.15
C THR A 314 -6.49 -1.87 7.33
N VAL A 315 -7.68 -1.53 7.84
CA VAL A 315 -8.33 -2.30 8.92
C VAL A 315 -8.61 -3.73 8.49
N LEU A 316 -9.13 -3.92 7.27
CA LEU A 316 -9.43 -5.25 6.75
C LEU A 316 -8.16 -6.09 6.54
N LYS A 317 -7.08 -5.50 6.03
CA LYS A 317 -5.76 -6.13 5.95
C LYS A 317 -5.23 -6.54 7.31
N SER A 318 -5.35 -5.66 8.32
CA SER A 318 -4.92 -5.97 9.68
C SER A 318 -5.76 -7.10 10.29
N ALA A 319 -7.07 -7.11 10.09
CA ALA A 319 -7.96 -8.16 10.58
C ALA A 319 -7.61 -9.52 9.95
N LEU A 320 -7.47 -9.58 8.62
CA LEU A 320 -7.08 -10.81 7.93
C LEU A 320 -5.69 -11.29 8.33
N LEU A 321 -4.72 -10.38 8.47
CA LEU A 321 -3.37 -10.76 8.91
C LEU A 321 -3.41 -11.45 10.29
N VAL A 322 -4.18 -10.92 11.23
CA VAL A 322 -4.32 -11.50 12.56
C VAL A 322 -5.04 -12.85 12.48
N MET A 323 -6.15 -12.94 11.75
CA MET A 323 -6.89 -14.18 11.55
C MET A 323 -6.01 -15.27 10.93
N THR A 324 -5.29 -14.95 9.85
CA THR A 324 -4.40 -15.91 9.18
C THR A 324 -3.23 -16.30 10.09
N LYS A 325 -2.66 -15.37 10.85
CA LYS A 325 -1.60 -15.68 11.82
C LYS A 325 -2.10 -16.65 12.91
N GLU A 326 -3.32 -16.45 13.43
CA GLU A 326 -3.91 -17.34 14.43
C GLU A 326 -4.13 -18.75 13.88
N GLU A 327 -4.67 -18.86 12.67
CA GLU A 327 -4.87 -20.16 12.02
C GLU A 327 -3.56 -20.89 11.73
N ILE A 328 -2.55 -20.18 11.21
CA ILE A 328 -1.23 -20.78 10.99
C ILE A 328 -0.61 -21.22 12.32
N THR A 329 -0.71 -20.42 13.38
CA THR A 329 -0.18 -20.78 14.70
C THR A 329 -0.87 -22.02 15.26
N LYS A 330 -2.21 -22.12 15.16
CA LYS A 330 -2.97 -23.32 15.57
C LYS A 330 -2.53 -24.55 14.79
N TYR A 331 -2.32 -24.42 13.48
CA TYR A 331 -1.87 -25.51 12.62
C TYR A 331 -0.44 -25.94 12.97
N THR A 332 0.50 -25.00 13.11
CA THR A 332 1.88 -25.28 13.54
C THR A 332 1.91 -26.00 14.89
N MET A 333 1.10 -25.56 15.86
CA MET A 333 1.03 -26.21 17.18
C MET A 333 0.46 -27.63 17.08
N ARG A 334 -0.55 -27.88 16.24
CA ARG A 334 -1.08 -29.23 15.98
C ARG A 334 -0.03 -30.14 15.34
N VAL A 335 0.67 -29.66 14.31
CA VAL A 335 1.74 -30.43 13.64
C VAL A 335 2.88 -30.72 14.61
N LEU A 336 3.31 -29.73 15.40
CA LEU A 336 4.38 -29.90 16.38
C LEU A 336 3.98 -30.87 17.50
N PHE A 337 2.70 -30.87 17.92
CA PHE A 337 2.17 -31.85 18.86
C PHE A 337 2.14 -33.27 18.29
N LEU A 338 1.75 -33.44 17.02
CA LEU A 338 1.77 -34.73 16.33
C LEU A 338 3.21 -35.25 16.14
N LEU A 339 4.15 -34.39 15.78
CA LEU A 339 5.57 -34.73 15.69
C LEU A 339 6.15 -35.09 17.06
N ARG A 340 5.80 -34.36 18.13
CA ARG A 340 6.21 -34.68 19.51
C ARG A 340 5.61 -36.00 20.01
N ARG A 341 4.43 -36.38 19.52
CA ARG A 341 3.82 -37.69 19.81
C ARG A 341 4.47 -38.82 19.01
N SER A 342 5.06 -38.53 17.85
CA SER A 342 5.73 -39.51 16.99
C SER A 342 7.24 -39.65 17.25
N ALA A 343 7.90 -38.63 17.83
CA ALA A 343 9.32 -38.62 18.13
C ALA A 343 9.54 -38.81 19.65
N GLY A 344 10.07 -39.97 20.04
CA GLY A 344 10.52 -40.21 21.41
C GLY A 344 11.59 -39.18 21.85
N PRO A 345 11.76 -38.95 23.17
CA PRO A 345 12.40 -37.76 23.75
C PRO A 345 13.87 -37.48 23.38
N LYS A 346 14.54 -38.35 22.62
CA LYS A 346 15.98 -38.23 22.31
C LYS A 346 16.33 -37.56 20.98
N ALA A 347 15.36 -37.32 20.07
CA ALA A 347 15.64 -36.76 18.76
C ALA A 347 15.60 -35.21 18.70
N ILE A 348 15.23 -34.54 19.80
CA ILE A 348 14.89 -33.11 19.81
C ILE A 348 16.07 -32.22 20.23
N GLU A 349 17.01 -32.71 21.03
CA GLU A 349 18.21 -31.91 21.39
C GLU A 349 19.09 -31.59 20.18
N THR A 350 19.11 -32.45 19.17
CA THR A 350 19.90 -32.26 17.95
C THR A 350 19.25 -31.34 16.90
N ALA A 351 17.97 -30.98 17.06
CA ALA A 351 17.23 -30.16 16.09
C ALA A 351 16.96 -28.71 16.56
N ILE A 352 17.31 -28.40 17.82
CA ILE A 352 17.12 -27.07 18.43
C ILE A 352 18.46 -26.30 18.57
N ALA A 353 19.61 -26.99 18.48
CA ALA A 353 20.91 -26.36 18.23
C ALA A 353 21.03 -25.95 16.76
#